data_AF-A0A2V6XAF7-F1
#
_entry.id   AF-A0A2V6XAF7-F1
#
_cell.length_a   1.000
_cell.length_b   1.000
_cell.length_c   1.000
_cell.angle_alpha   90.00
_cell.angle_beta   90.00
_cell.angle_gamma   90.00
#
_symmetry.space_group_name_H-M   'P 1'
#
loop_
_entity.id
_entity.type
_entity.pdbx_description
1 polymer ?
#
loop_
_entity_poly.entity_id
_entity_poly.type
_entity_poly.pdbx_seq_one_letter_code
_entity_poly.pdbx_strand_id
1 'polypeptide(L)' 'RALMDRFDNNLPLALAAYNAGEVAVIKHRGVPPYRETQGYVSRILRRLDRDLSHSRDLSRT' A
#
# COMPACT_ATOMS: atom_id res chain seq x y z
N ARG A 1 -4.59 13.28 -1.34
CA ARG A 1 -3.46 13.17 -0.38
C ARG A 1 -3.90 12.78 1.04
N ALA A 2 -5.16 13.02 1.44
CA ALA A 2 -5.66 12.76 2.80
C ALA A 2 -5.29 11.41 3.46
N LEU A 3 -5.34 10.28 2.75
CA LEU A 3 -4.97 8.97 3.33
C LEU A 3 -3.47 8.79 3.54
N MET A 4 -2.62 9.32 2.66
CA MET A 4 -1.16 9.21 2.82
C MET A 4 -0.69 10.07 4.00
N ASP A 5 -1.25 11.27 4.16
CA ASP A 5 -0.95 12.16 5.28
C ASP A 5 -1.45 11.56 6.61
N ARG A 6 -2.61 10.89 6.60
CA ARG A 6 -3.21 10.25 7.78
C ARG A 6 -2.47 9.00 8.28
N PHE A 7 -1.79 8.30 7.39
CA PHE A 7 -1.03 7.09 7.72
C PHE A 7 0.48 7.34 7.68
N ASP A 8 0.96 8.57 7.91
CA ASP A 8 2.38 8.93 8.01
C ASP A 8 3.21 8.45 6.81
N ASN A 9 2.67 8.58 5.59
CA ASN A 9 3.26 8.07 4.35
C ASN A 9 3.49 6.54 4.32
N ASN A 10 2.81 5.79 5.19
CA ASN A 10 2.81 4.34 5.19
C ASN A 10 1.89 3.82 4.07
N LEU A 11 2.50 3.63 2.90
CA LEU A 11 1.83 3.17 1.69
C LEU A 11 0.99 1.88 1.91
N PRO A 12 1.48 0.82 2.59
CA PRO A 12 0.66 -0.34 2.93
C PRO A 12 -0.63 -0.02 3.69
N LEU A 13 -0.57 0.87 4.70
CA LEU A 13 -1.73 1.25 5.49
C LEU A 13 -2.72 2.11 4.71
N ALA A 14 -2.21 3.04 3.89
CA ALA A 14 -3.06 3.85 3.01
C ALA A 14 -3.77 2.99 1.96
N LEU A 15 -3.10 1.98 1.38
CA LEU A 15 -3.71 1.02 0.47
C LEU A 15 -4.76 0.14 1.18
N ALA A 16 -4.49 -0.30 2.40
CA ALA A 16 -5.44 -1.05 3.20
C ALA A 16 -6.68 -0.21 3.54
N ALA A 17 -6.50 1.06 3.91
CA ALA A 17 -7.59 1.98 4.21
C ALA A 17 -8.43 2.34 2.98
N TYR A 18 -7.80 2.40 1.80
CA TYR A 18 -8.52 2.59 0.54
C TYR A 18 -9.44 1.39 0.22
N ASN A 19 -9.01 0.16 0.48
CA ASN A 19 -9.80 -1.04 0.19
C ASN A 19 -10.81 -1.40 1.30
N ALA A 20 -10.40 -1.33 2.57
CA ALA A 20 -11.20 -1.80 3.72
C ALA A 20 -11.81 -0.68 4.57
N GLY A 21 -11.50 0.59 4.26
CA GLY A 21 -11.84 1.74 5.08
C GLY A 21 -10.84 2.00 6.20
N GLU A 22 -10.67 3.27 6.54
CA GLU A 22 -9.75 3.73 7.59
C GLU A 22 -10.10 3.19 8.99
N VAL A 23 -11.40 3.04 9.29
CA VAL A 23 -11.87 2.55 10.59
C VAL A 23 -11.39 1.12 10.83
N ALA A 24 -11.38 0.28 9.79
CA ALA A 24 -10.88 -1.09 9.90
C ALA A 24 -9.37 -1.09 10.19
N VAL A 25 -8.59 -0.27 9.49
CA VAL A 25 -7.14 -0.16 9.70
C VAL A 25 -6.81 0.35 11.11
N ILE A 26 -7.53 1.36 11.60
CA ILE A 26 -7.36 1.91 12.95
C ILE A 26 -7.72 0.86 14.00
N LYS A 27 -8.87 0.17 13.85
CA LYS A 27 -9.32 -0.88 14.77
C LYS A 27 -8.32 -2.03 14.87
N HIS A 28 -7.74 -2.42 13.75
CA HIS A 28 -6.75 -3.49 13.67
C HIS A 28 -5.30 -3.02 13.93
N ARG A 29 -5.06 -1.72 14.08
CA ARG A 29 -3.72 -1.10 14.21
C ARG A 29 -2.75 -1.57 13.11
N GLY A 30 -3.27 -1.75 11.90
CA GLY A 30 -2.54 -2.37 10.81
C GLY A 30 -3.43 -2.79 9.65
N VAL A 31 -2.86 -3.54 8.70
CA VAL A 31 -3.64 -4.14 7.60
C VAL A 31 -4.61 -5.17 8.21
N PRO A 32 -5.94 -5.02 8.02
CA PRO A 32 -6.90 -5.95 8.60
C PRO A 32 -6.75 -7.36 8.02
N PRO A 33 -7.14 -8.41 8.76
CA PRO A 33 -7.01 -9.82 8.35
C PRO A 33 -8.05 -10.24 7.30
N TYR A 34 -8.40 -9.34 6.38
CA TYR A 34 -9.31 -9.61 5.28
C TYR A 34 -8.47 -10.09 4.09
N ARG A 35 -8.77 -11.30 3.60
CA ARG A 35 -8.04 -11.91 2.47
C ARG A 35 -7.98 -10.98 1.26
N GLU A 36 -9.09 -10.30 0.97
CA GLU A 36 -9.17 -9.34 -0.13
C GLU A 36 -8.19 -8.18 0.06
N THR A 37 -8.20 -7.55 1.23
CA THR A 37 -7.34 -6.40 1.56
C THR A 37 -5.87 -6.75 1.54
N GLN A 38 -5.48 -7.86 2.15
CA GLN A 38 -4.10 -8.35 2.12
C GLN A 38 -3.64 -8.64 0.68
N GLY A 39 -4.51 -9.26 -0.12
CA GLY A 39 -4.26 -9.52 -1.54
C GLY A 39 -4.14 -8.24 -2.36
N TYR A 40 -4.98 -7.25 -2.10
CA TYR A 40 -4.94 -5.94 -2.73
C TYR A 40 -3.61 -5.22 -2.44
N VAL A 41 -3.25 -5.08 -1.17
CA VAL A 41 -2.00 -4.42 -0.74
C VAL A 41 -0.79 -5.10 -1.37
N SER A 42 -0.70 -6.44 -1.27
CA SER A 42 0.43 -7.21 -1.81
C SER A 42 0.60 -7.06 -3.32
N ARG A 43 -0.52 -7.03 -4.07
CA ARG A 43 -0.51 -6.88 -5.52
C ARG A 43 0.04 -5.52 -5.95
N ILE A 44 -0.38 -4.44 -5.28
CA ILE A 44 0.04 -3.08 -5.61
C ILE A 44 1.51 -2.87 -5.23
N LEU A 45 1.93 -3.32 -4.05
CA LEU A 45 3.33 -3.20 -3.62
C LEU A 45 4.28 -3.94 -4.57
N ARG A 46 3.93 -5.16 -5.00
CA ARG A 46 4.73 -5.92 -5.96
C ARG A 46 4.80 -5.25 -7.34
N ARG A 47 3.72 -4.60 -7.77
CA ARG A 47 3.73 -3.84 -9.02
C ARG A 47 4.64 -2.63 -8.91
N LEU A 48 4.55 -1.89 -7.80
CA LEU A 48 5.39 -0.72 -7.56
C LEU A 48 6.88 -1.07 -7.49
N ASP A 49 7.23 -2.15 -6.78
CA ASP A 49 8.62 -2.64 -6.70
C ASP A 49 9.18 -3.02 -8.08
N ARG A 50 8.36 -3.67 -8.92
CA ARG A 50 8.71 -3.94 -10.32
C ARG A 50 8.93 -2.65 -11.11
N ASP A 51 8.03 -1.69 -11.02
CA ASP A 51 8.12 -0.44 -11.77
C ASP A 51 9.35 0.38 -11.34
N LEU A 52 9.66 0.40 -10.04
CA LEU A 52 10.85 1.05 -9.49
C LEU A 52 12.15 0.37 -9.90
N SER A 53 12.18 -0.97 -10.03
CA SER A 53 13.37 -1.68 -10.50
C SER A 53 13.63 -1.46 -11.99
N HIS A 54 12.58 -1.44 -12.83
CA HIS A 54 12.73 -1.13 -14.27
C HIS A 54 13.20 0.31 -14.52
N SER A 55 12.72 1.27 -13.70
CA SER A 55 13.11 2.67 -13.83
C SER A 55 14.59 2.92 -13.46
N ARG A 56 15.13 2.16 -12.51
CA ARG A 56 16.55 2.25 -12.11
C ARG A 56 17.51 1.71 -13.17
N ASP A 57 17.08 0.73 -13.94
CA ASP A 57 17.92 0.09 -14.96
C ASP A 57 18.09 0.99 -16.20
N LEU A 58 17.02 1.68 -16.60
CA LEU A 58 17.02 2.63 -17.72
C LEU A 58 17.82 3.92 -17.47
N SER A 59 18.22 4.19 -16.22
CA SER A 59 19.00 5.38 -15.85
C SER A 59 20.51 5.12 -15.80
N ARG A 60 20.97 3.89 -16.10
CA ARG A 60 22.38 3.45 -15.99
C ARG A 60 23.07 3.14 -17.33
N THR A 61 22.39 3.33 -18.46
CA THR A 61 22.91 3.16 -19.82
C THR A 61 23.15 4.52 -20.48
#